data_AF-A0A7J3JE59-F1
#
_entry.id   AF-A0A7J3JE59-F1
#
_cell.length_a   1.000
_cell.length_b   1.000
_cell.length_c   1.000
_cell.angle_alpha   90.00
_cell.angle_beta   90.00
_cell.angle_gamma   90.00
#
_symmetry.space_group_name_H-M   'P 1'
#
loop_
_entity.id
_entity.type
_entity.pdbx_description
1 polymer ?
#
loop_
_entity_poly.entity_id
_entity_poly.type
_entity_poly.pdbx_seq_one_letter_code
_entity_poly.pdbx_strand_id
1 'polypeptide(L)'
;MVETKKVLVIDCNACGVAGDMLLGAFLDLGVNVERIITAIKTLENPEFGYNHIDIAIDEVVRGEFRATQITVTSATAEKRHGDELIGIVEKAAAGIYMSQKAREFASKAIHTLIE
;
A
#
# COMPACT_ATOMS: atom_id res chain seq x y z
N MET A 1 -2.13 10.59 33.36
CA MET A 1 -1.45 9.93 32.24
C MET A 1 -0.91 11.03 31.33
N VAL A 2 0.40 11.07 31.10
CA VAL A 2 0.97 12.02 30.12
C VAL A 2 0.62 11.49 28.74
N GLU A 3 -0.14 12.27 27.98
CA GLU A 3 -0.48 11.93 26.60
C GLU A 3 0.79 12.06 25.74
N THR A 4 1.42 10.93 25.43
CA THR A 4 2.57 10.88 24.52
C THR A 4 2.06 11.10 23.11
N LYS A 5 2.24 12.32 22.58
CA LYS A 5 1.97 12.61 21.17
C LYS A 5 2.89 11.74 20.31
N LYS A 6 2.31 10.80 19.55
CA LYS A 6 3.03 10.03 18.54
C LYS A 6 3.21 10.90 17.31
N VAL A 7 4.46 11.08 16.87
CA VAL A 7 4.80 11.84 15.66
C VAL A 7 5.19 10.86 14.57
N LEU A 8 4.51 10.92 13.42
CA LEU A 8 4.94 10.27 12.19
C LEU A 8 5.71 11.29 11.35
N VAL A 9 6.94 10.96 10.98
CA VAL A 9 7.76 11.76 10.06
C VAL A 9 7.85 11.00 8.75
N ILE A 10 7.49 11.67 7.65
CA ILE A 10 7.65 11.15 6.29
C ILE A 10 8.61 12.12 5.59
N ASP A 11 9.85 11.68 5.39
CA ASP A 11 10.87 12.46 4.68
C ASP A 11 11.08 11.89 3.28
N CYS A 12 10.39 12.48 2.30
CA CYS A 12 10.54 12.10 0.90
C CYS A 12 11.79 12.71 0.24
N ASN A 13 12.48 13.66 0.88
CA ASN A 13 13.58 14.40 0.27
C ASN A 13 14.90 13.62 0.33
N ALA A 14 15.16 12.93 1.44
CA ALA A 14 16.43 12.23 1.66
C ALA A 14 16.57 10.92 0.86
N CYS A 15 15.49 10.15 0.69
CA CYS A 15 15.55 8.81 0.11
C CYS A 15 14.42 8.46 -0.88
N GLY A 16 13.49 9.40 -1.14
CA GLY A 16 12.23 9.08 -1.82
C GLY A 16 11.34 8.17 -0.97
N VAL A 17 10.09 7.99 -1.38
CA VAL A 17 9.14 7.10 -0.70
C VAL A 17 8.40 6.28 -1.74
N ALA A 18 8.57 4.97 -1.68
CA ALA A 18 7.79 4.01 -2.46
C ALA A 18 6.56 3.53 -1.67
N GLY A 19 5.55 3.03 -2.38
CA GLY A 19 4.28 2.62 -1.77
C GLY A 19 4.41 1.48 -0.77
N ASP A 20 5.29 0.52 -1.05
CA ASP A 20 5.65 -0.59 -0.17
C ASP A 20 6.37 -0.10 1.10
N MET A 21 7.23 0.90 1.00
CA MET A 21 7.88 1.52 2.17
C MET A 21 6.87 2.19 3.10
N LEU A 22 5.90 2.93 2.56
CA LEU A 22 4.80 3.52 3.34
C LEU A 22 3.97 2.44 4.02
N LEU A 23 3.68 1.36 3.31
CA LEU A 23 2.90 0.26 3.85
C LEU A 23 3.63 -0.45 4.99
N GLY A 24 4.94 -0.69 4.86
CA GLY A 24 5.79 -1.20 5.93
C GLY A 24 5.77 -0.31 7.17
N ALA A 25 5.90 1.01 6.99
CA ALA A 25 5.79 1.97 8.09
C ALA A 25 4.41 1.93 8.78
N PHE A 26 3.32 1.72 8.04
CA PHE A 26 1.99 1.55 8.63
C PHE A 26 1.86 0.26 9.45
N LEU A 27 2.53 -0.82 9.04
CA LEU A 27 2.60 -2.04 9.85
C LEU A 27 3.35 -1.78 11.17
N ASP A 28 4.47 -1.05 11.14
CA ASP A 28 5.20 -0.65 12.35
C ASP A 28 4.37 0.27 13.28
N LEU A 29 3.43 1.06 12.72
CA LEU A 29 2.47 1.85 13.49
C LEU A 29 1.34 1.02 14.12
N GLY A 30 1.26 -0.28 13.82
CA GLY A 30 0.28 -1.20 14.40
C GLY A 30 -1.00 -1.36 13.58
N VAL A 31 -0.98 -1.11 12.27
CA VAL A 31 -2.08 -1.48 11.38
C VAL A 31 -2.25 -3.01 11.37
N ASN A 32 -3.50 -3.48 11.29
CA ASN A 32 -3.80 -4.91 11.25
C ASN A 32 -3.27 -5.55 9.95
N VAL A 33 -2.27 -6.43 10.09
CA VAL A 33 -1.59 -7.14 9.00
C VAL A 33 -2.56 -7.96 8.15
N GLU A 34 -3.49 -8.70 8.77
CA GLU A 34 -4.44 -9.56 8.07
C GLU A 34 -5.37 -8.76 7.14
N ARG A 35 -5.79 -7.56 7.57
CA ARG A 35 -6.60 -6.65 6.75
C ARG A 35 -5.82 -6.14 5.55
N ILE A 36 -4.53 -5.85 5.71
CA ILE A 36 -3.66 -5.45 4.60
C ILE A 36 -3.47 -6.61 3.62
N ILE A 37 -3.14 -7.80 4.11
CA ILE A 37 -3.00 -9.00 3.28
C ILE A 37 -4.29 -9.27 2.50
N THR A 38 -5.43 -9.25 3.19
CA THR A 38 -6.75 -9.47 2.56
C THR A 38 -7.03 -8.42 1.49
N ALA A 39 -6.75 -7.14 1.77
CA ALA A 39 -6.94 -6.06 0.81
C ALA A 39 -6.06 -6.24 -0.44
N ILE A 40 -4.76 -6.52 -0.27
CA ILE A 40 -3.84 -6.76 -1.40
C ILE A 40 -4.29 -7.98 -2.21
N LYS A 41 -4.73 -9.06 -1.54
CA LYS A 41 -5.21 -10.27 -2.20
C LYS A 41 -6.48 -10.07 -3.04
N THR A 42 -7.27 -9.03 -2.80
CA THR A 42 -8.38 -8.69 -3.70
C THR A 42 -7.92 -8.28 -5.11
N LEU A 43 -6.65 -7.89 -5.26
CA LEU A 43 -6.06 -7.57 -6.56
C LEU A 43 -5.80 -8.82 -7.40
N GLU A 44 -5.75 -10.01 -6.79
CA GLU A 44 -5.60 -11.30 -7.47
C GLU A 44 -6.91 -11.69 -8.17
N ASN A 45 -7.25 -10.91 -9.19
CA ASN A 45 -8.49 -10.97 -9.95
C ASN A 45 -8.15 -10.83 -11.44
N PRO A 46 -8.66 -11.74 -12.31
CA PRO A 46 -8.48 -11.65 -13.76
C PRO A 46 -8.87 -10.29 -14.35
N GLU A 47 -9.82 -9.57 -13.75
CA GLU A 47 -10.22 -8.22 -14.18
C GLU A 47 -9.08 -7.19 -14.07
N PHE A 48 -8.18 -7.34 -13.09
CA PHE A 48 -7.02 -6.47 -12.90
C PHE A 48 -5.74 -7.02 -13.55
N GLY A 49 -5.79 -8.26 -14.02
CA GLY A 49 -4.67 -8.94 -14.66
C GLY A 49 -3.50 -9.29 -13.73
N TYR A 50 -3.73 -9.31 -12.41
CA TYR A 50 -2.75 -9.83 -11.44
C TYR A 50 -3.11 -11.25 -11.04
N ASN A 51 -2.13 -12.16 -11.08
CA ASN A 51 -2.30 -13.56 -10.75
C ASN A 51 -1.15 -14.03 -9.85
N HIS A 52 -1.42 -14.93 -8.91
CA HIS A 52 -0.43 -15.46 -7.97
C HIS A 52 0.29 -14.33 -7.23
N ILE A 53 -0.49 -13.51 -6.50
CA ILE A 53 0.08 -12.42 -5.72
C ILE A 53 0.76 -13.01 -4.48
N ASP A 54 2.07 -12.86 -4.36
CA ASP A 54 2.82 -13.25 -3.17
C ASP A 54 3.14 -12.02 -2.33
N ILE A 55 3.02 -12.17 -1.01
CA ILE A 55 3.25 -11.13 -0.03
C ILE A 55 4.25 -11.66 0.99
N ALA A 56 5.42 -11.05 1.05
CA ALA A 56 6.41 -11.29 2.09
C ALA A 56 6.45 -10.08 3.04
N ILE A 57 6.41 -10.35 4.35
CA ILE A 57 6.51 -9.33 5.38
C ILE A 57 7.63 -9.77 6.32
N ASP A 58 8.71 -9.01 6.31
CA ASP A 58 9.93 -9.33 7.03
C ASP A 58 10.32 -8.17 7.94
N GLU A 59 10.81 -8.49 9.13
CA GLU A 59 11.55 -7.51 9.91
C GLU A 59 12.95 -7.37 9.32
N VAL A 60 13.34 -6.14 9.02
CA VAL A 60 14.67 -5.83 8.50
C VAL A 60 15.40 -4.89 9.45
N VAL A 61 16.69 -5.13 9.61
CA VAL A 61 17.59 -4.26 10.38
C VAL A 61 18.66 -3.70 9.44
N ARG A 62 18.76 -2.38 9.38
CA ARG A 62 19.76 -1.65 8.59
C ARG A 62 20.54 -0.72 9.52
N GLY A 63 21.75 -1.12 9.89
CA GLY A 63 22.49 -0.44 10.95
C GLY A 63 21.76 -0.58 12.28
N GLU A 64 21.41 0.54 12.91
CA GLU A 64 20.68 0.57 14.19
C GLU A 64 19.15 0.75 14.01
N PHE A 65 18.67 0.79 12.76
CA PHE A 65 17.24 0.95 12.47
C PHE A 65 16.59 -0.40 12.21
N ARG A 66 15.51 -0.69 12.95
CA ARG A 66 14.57 -1.79 12.68
C ARG A 66 13.37 -1.23 11.93
N ALA A 67 12.94 -1.91 10.87
CA ALA A 67 11.76 -1.57 10.09
C ALA A 67 11.04 -2.83 9.61
N THR A 68 9.77 -2.69 9.26
CA THR A 68 9.03 -3.73 8.53
C THR A 68 9.19 -3.52 7.02
N GLN A 69 9.74 -4.52 6.32
CA GLN A 69 9.74 -4.57 4.87
C GLN A 69 8.55 -5.41 4.39
N ILE A 70 7.76 -4.86 3.47
CA ILE A 70 6.74 -5.61 2.74
C ILE A 70 7.13 -5.69 1.28
N THR A 71 7.09 -6.89 0.71
CA THR A 71 7.33 -7.13 -0.71
C THR A 71 6.06 -7.76 -1.30
N VAL A 72 5.54 -7.14 -2.36
CA VAL A 72 4.36 -7.63 -3.09
C VAL A 72 4.77 -7.95 -4.52
N THR A 73 4.60 -9.20 -4.92
CA THR A 73 4.93 -9.68 -6.28
C THR A 73 3.72 -10.32 -6.92
N SER A 74 3.64 -10.26 -8.25
CA SER A 74 2.65 -10.97 -9.06
C SER A 74 3.40 -11.77 -10.11
N ALA A 75 2.89 -12.95 -10.48
CA ALA A 75 3.47 -13.74 -11.56
C ALA A 75 3.34 -13.03 -12.93
N THR A 76 2.35 -12.15 -13.06
CA THR A 76 2.17 -11.30 -14.25
C THR A 76 2.81 -9.93 -14.04
N ALA A 77 3.67 -9.54 -14.99
CA ALA A 77 4.29 -8.23 -15.06
C ALA A 77 3.92 -7.58 -16.40
N GLU A 78 2.73 -6.99 -16.46
CA GLU A 78 2.25 -6.25 -17.63
C GLU A 78 2.40 -4.75 -17.40
N LYS A 79 2.83 -4.02 -18.44
CA LYS A 79 2.76 -2.56 -18.43
C LYS A 79 1.29 -2.15 -18.46
N ARG A 80 0.95 -1.15 -17.66
CA ARG A 80 -0.40 -0.56 -17.59
C ARG A 80 -0.35 0.89 -18.03
N HIS A 81 -1.37 1.31 -18.75
CA HIS A 81 -1.68 2.71 -18.99
C HIS A 81 -2.25 3.36 -17.72
N GLY A 82 -2.16 4.68 -17.64
CA GLY A 82 -2.57 5.41 -16.43
C GLY A 82 -4.08 5.30 -16.14
N ASP A 83 -4.90 5.31 -17.18
CA ASP A 83 -6.34 5.09 -17.10
C ASP A 83 -6.70 3.68 -16.58
N GLU A 84 -5.94 2.66 -16.99
CA GLU A 84 -6.07 1.31 -16.44
C GLU A 84 -5.76 1.30 -14.93
N LEU A 85 -4.71 1.99 -14.49
CA LEU A 85 -4.34 2.08 -13.06
C LEU A 85 -5.41 2.80 -12.23
N ILE A 86 -5.98 3.90 -12.75
CA ILE A 86 -7.13 4.58 -12.12
C ILE A 86 -8.28 3.60 -11.93
N GLY A 87 -8.66 2.89 -12.99
CA GLY A 87 -9.75 1.91 -12.96
C GLY A 87 -9.51 0.79 -11.94
N ILE A 88 -8.28 0.26 -11.86
CA ILE A 88 -7.90 -0.76 -10.87
C ILE A 88 -8.07 -0.22 -9.44
N VAL A 89 -7.53 0.96 -9.14
CA VAL A 89 -7.58 1.53 -7.79
C VAL A 89 -9.02 1.81 -7.36
N GLU A 90 -9.84 2.40 -8.22
CA GLU A 90 -11.23 2.73 -7.89
C GLU A 90 -12.09 1.49 -7.66
N LYS A 91 -11.92 0.45 -8.50
CA LYS A 91 -12.63 -0.83 -8.37
C LYS A 91 -12.18 -1.59 -7.12
N ALA A 92 -10.87 -1.67 -6.87
CA ALA A 92 -10.35 -2.30 -5.66
C ALA A 92 -10.83 -1.58 -4.39
N ALA A 93 -10.82 -0.24 -4.39
CA ALA A 93 -11.32 0.56 -3.27
C ALA A 93 -12.83 0.37 -3.02
N ALA A 94 -13.62 0.12 -4.06
CA ALA A 94 -15.03 -0.22 -3.93
C ALA A 94 -15.27 -1.63 -3.34
N GLY A 95 -14.37 -2.58 -3.62
CA GLY A 95 -14.48 -3.98 -3.18
C GLY A 95 -14.01 -4.25 -1.75
N ILE A 96 -13.32 -3.30 -1.11
CA ILE A 96 -12.78 -3.46 0.25
C ILE A 96 -13.64 -2.66 1.24
N TYR A 97 -13.84 -3.19 2.45
CA TYR A 97 -14.55 -2.49 3.52
C TYR A 97 -13.78 -1.25 3.98
N MET A 98 -14.13 -0.09 3.42
CA MET A 98 -13.58 1.21 3.78
C MET A 98 -14.62 2.34 3.75
N SER A 99 -14.33 3.41 4.50
CA SER A 99 -15.20 4.58 4.56
C SER A 99 -15.28 5.28 3.20
N GLN A 100 -16.34 6.06 2.98
CA GLN A 100 -16.47 6.88 1.77
C GLN A 100 -15.28 7.83 1.62
N LYS A 101 -14.85 8.48 2.71
CA LYS A 101 -13.68 9.37 2.73
C LYS A 101 -12.40 8.66 2.29
N ALA A 102 -12.20 7.40 2.66
CA ALA A 102 -11.03 6.62 2.24
C ALA A 102 -11.07 6.30 0.73
N ARG A 103 -12.25 6.00 0.18
CA ARG A 103 -12.42 5.79 -1.28
C ARG A 103 -12.14 7.06 -2.07
N GLU A 104 -12.69 8.18 -1.63
CA GLU A 104 -12.44 9.49 -2.25
C GLU A 104 -10.97 9.87 -2.18
N PHE A 105 -10.29 9.56 -1.07
CA PHE A 105 -8.85 9.77 -0.94
C PHE A 105 -8.06 8.88 -1.92
N ALA A 106 -8.38 7.59 -2.02
CA ALA A 106 -7.70 6.66 -2.92
C ALA A 106 -7.84 7.08 -4.39
N SER A 107 -9.05 7.45 -4.82
CA SER A 107 -9.32 7.98 -6.17
C SER A 107 -8.51 9.26 -6.42
N LYS A 108 -8.60 10.26 -5.54
CA LYS A 108 -7.82 11.51 -5.69
C LYS A 108 -6.31 11.27 -5.75
N ALA A 109 -5.80 10.35 -4.93
CA ALA A 109 -4.39 10.03 -4.89
C ALA A 109 -3.90 9.42 -6.21
N ILE A 110 -4.63 8.46 -6.80
CA ILE A 110 -4.21 7.87 -8.08
C ILE A 110 -4.30 8.85 -9.24
N HIS A 111 -5.34 9.70 -9.29
CA HIS A 111 -5.42 10.78 -10.27
C HIS A 111 -4.23 11.74 -10.14
N THR A 112 -3.88 12.15 -8.92
CA THR A 112 -2.72 13.04 -8.66
C THR A 112 -1.36 12.41 -9.03
N LEU A 113 -1.24 11.08 -9.02
CA LEU A 113 0.01 10.39 -9.37
C LEU A 113 0.18 10.22 -10.88
N ILE A 114 -0.91 10.31 -11.64
CA ILE A 114 -0.94 10.00 -13.08
C ILE A 114 -1.11 11.27 -13.92
N GLU A 115 -1.81 12.28 -13.40
CA GLU A 115 -1.97 13.62 -13.98
C GLU A 115 -0.83 14.57 -13.59
#